data_AF-A0A0D3DPP5-F1
#
_entry.id   AF-A0A0D3DPP5-F1
#
_cell.length_a   1.000
_cell.length_b   1.000
_cell.length_c   1.000
_cell.angle_alpha   90.00
_cell.angle_beta   90.00
_cell.angle_gamma   90.00
#
_symmetry.space_group_name_H-M   'P 1'
#
loop_
_entity.id
_entity.type
_entity.pdbx_description
1 polymer ?
#
loop_
_entity_poly.entity_id
_entity_poly.type
_entity_poly.pdbx_seq_one_letter_code
_entity_poly.pdbx_strand_id
1 'polypeptide(L)'
;VAKEKQTTLPSAGLFIIRYHSFYTLHKSEAYEHLVNDEDRENMKWLKVFNIYDLYSKSKVRINVEEVEPYYISLINKYFPTKLKW
;
A
#
# COMPACT_ATOMS: atom_id res chain seq x y z
N VAL A 1 -1.48 12.64 5.54
CA VAL A 1 -2.42 12.57 4.39
C VAL A 1 -3.48 11.47 4.53
N ALA A 2 -3.25 10.19 4.17
CA ALA A 2 -4.34 9.19 4.07
C ALA A 2 -5.21 9.05 5.34
N LYS A 3 -4.59 8.85 6.51
CA LYS A 3 -5.30 8.70 7.80
C LYS A 3 -6.07 9.97 8.24
N GLU A 4 -5.57 11.15 7.87
CA GLU A 4 -6.16 12.44 8.26
C GLU A 4 -7.29 12.89 7.33
N LYS A 5 -7.44 12.25 6.16
CA LYS A 5 -8.42 12.64 5.13
C LYS A 5 -9.54 11.62 4.95
N GLN A 6 -9.89 10.89 6.01
CA GLN A 6 -11.08 10.04 6.07
C GLN A 6 -11.13 8.95 5.00
N THR A 7 -9.98 8.37 4.63
CA THR A 7 -9.99 7.17 3.79
C THR A 7 -10.68 6.01 4.51
N THR A 8 -11.38 5.18 3.75
CA THR A 8 -11.99 3.93 4.24
C THR A 8 -11.14 2.70 3.92
N LEU A 9 -9.88 2.89 3.53
CA LEU A 9 -8.94 1.79 3.38
C LEU A 9 -8.78 1.03 4.71
N PRO A 10 -8.65 -0.32 4.66
CA PRO A 10 -8.39 -1.11 5.85
C PRO A 10 -7.02 -0.76 6.45
N SER A 11 -6.85 -1.04 7.75
CA SER A 11 -5.60 -0.80 8.48
C SER A 11 -4.37 -1.40 7.77
N ALA A 12 -4.49 -2.62 7.25
CA ALA A 12 -3.44 -3.29 6.48
C ALA A 12 -3.01 -2.49 5.24
N GLY A 13 -3.96 -1.85 4.53
CA GLY A 13 -3.64 -1.00 3.37
C GLY A 13 -2.84 0.23 3.77
N LEU A 14 -3.18 0.85 4.91
CA LEU A 14 -2.44 1.98 5.45
C LEU A 14 -1.05 1.57 5.95
N PHE A 15 -0.94 0.40 6.56
CA PHE A 15 0.32 -0.17 7.00
C PHE A 15 1.28 -0.42 5.82
N ILE A 16 0.78 -1.04 4.74
CA ILE A 16 1.54 -1.27 3.52
C ILE A 16 2.08 0.05 2.97
N ILE A 17 1.22 1.04 2.75
CA ILE A 17 1.64 2.34 2.19
C ILE A 17 2.73 2.98 3.06
N ARG A 18 2.61 2.89 4.39
CA ARG A 18 3.58 3.47 5.32
C ARG A 18 4.94 2.78 5.31
N TYR A 19 4.96 1.45 5.18
CA TYR A 19 6.18 0.65 5.40
C TYR A 19 6.71 -0.08 4.16
N HIS A 20 6.10 0.08 2.97
CA HIS A 20 6.55 -0.59 1.73
C HIS A 20 8.02 -0.32 1.38
N SER A 21 8.55 0.85 1.72
CA SER A 21 9.96 1.17 1.45
C SER A 21 10.92 0.66 2.53
N PHE A 22 10.45 0.12 3.66
CA PHE A 22 11.29 -0.22 4.82
C PHE A 22 11.92 -1.61 4.70
N TYR A 23 12.77 -1.82 3.69
CA TYR A 23 13.36 -3.12 3.34
C TYR A 23 14.15 -3.81 4.45
N THR A 24 14.84 -3.04 5.29
CA THR A 24 15.58 -3.60 6.42
C THR A 24 14.66 -4.34 7.39
N LEU A 25 13.40 -3.90 7.55
CA LEU A 25 12.39 -4.60 8.33
C LEU A 25 11.83 -5.81 7.58
N HIS A 26 11.24 -5.60 6.40
CA HIS A 26 10.40 -6.63 5.77
C HIS A 26 11.13 -7.63 4.86
N LYS A 27 12.39 -7.36 4.52
CA LYS A 27 13.25 -8.26 3.72
C LYS A 27 14.45 -8.79 4.52
N SER A 28 15.09 -7.94 5.31
CA SER A 28 16.28 -8.33 6.10
C SER A 28 15.95 -8.73 7.54
N GLU A 29 14.68 -8.66 7.95
CA GLU A 29 14.20 -9.07 9.28
C GLU A 29 14.95 -8.39 10.44
N ALA A 30 15.43 -7.15 10.19
CA ALA A 30 16.01 -6.31 11.22
C ALA A 30 14.91 -5.53 11.97
N TYR A 31 15.28 -4.91 13.09
CA TYR A 31 14.39 -4.08 13.92
C TYR A 31 13.23 -4.83 14.59
N GLU A 32 13.27 -6.16 14.71
CA GLU A 32 12.18 -6.94 15.35
C GLU A 32 11.87 -6.53 16.80
N HIS A 33 12.84 -5.96 17.51
CA HIS A 33 12.67 -5.43 18.86
C HIS A 33 11.79 -4.17 18.93
N LEU A 34 11.52 -3.52 17.79
CA LEU A 34 10.62 -2.37 17.67
C LEU A 34 9.21 -2.76 17.16
N VAL A 35 9.01 -4.03 16.79
CA VAL A 35 7.80 -4.54 16.13
C VAL A 35 6.84 -5.08 17.20
N ASN A 36 5.63 -4.51 17.26
CA ASN A 36 4.56 -5.00 18.13
C ASN A 36 3.69 -6.08 17.46
N ASP A 37 2.70 -6.62 18.17
CA ASP A 37 1.86 -7.71 17.65
C ASP A 37 1.02 -7.31 16.43
N GLU A 38 0.47 -6.10 16.41
CA GLU A 38 -0.28 -5.58 15.26
C GLU A 38 0.62 -5.44 14.02
N ASP A 39 1.86 -4.97 14.21
CA ASP A 39 2.83 -4.88 13.13
C ASP A 39 3.13 -6.28 12.56
N ARG A 40 3.37 -7.28 13.43
CA ARG A 40 3.62 -8.68 13.03
C ARG A 40 2.48 -9.25 12.19
N GLU A 41 1.24 -8.99 12.59
CA GLU A 41 0.07 -9.43 11.83
C GLU A 41 -0.01 -8.78 10.43
N ASN A 42 0.38 -7.52 10.31
CA ASN A 42 0.36 -6.79 9.05
C ASN A 42 1.56 -7.10 8.14
N MET A 43 2.68 -7.61 8.69
CA MET A 43 3.86 -7.99 7.91
C MET A 43 3.54 -9.00 6.80
N LYS A 44 2.56 -9.89 7.00
CA LYS A 44 2.14 -10.84 5.96
C LYS A 44 1.59 -10.13 4.72
N TRP A 45 0.80 -9.07 4.91
CA TRP A 45 0.22 -8.29 3.82
C TRP A 45 1.29 -7.44 3.12
N LEU A 46 2.22 -6.88 3.89
CA LEU A 46 3.36 -6.16 3.36
C LEU A 46 4.26 -7.06 2.48
N LYS A 47 4.56 -8.29 2.93
CA LYS A 47 5.34 -9.26 2.15
C LYS A 47 4.63 -9.64 0.84
N VAL A 48 3.31 -9.82 0.85
CA VAL A 48 2.51 -10.07 -0.37
C VAL A 48 2.56 -8.88 -1.32
N PHE A 49 2.32 -7.67 -0.83
CA PHE A 49 2.36 -6.45 -1.65
C PHE A 49 3.71 -6.22 -2.32
N ASN A 50 4.82 -6.44 -1.58
CA ASN A 50 6.18 -6.21 -2.08
C ASN A 50 6.51 -7.05 -3.33
N ILE A 51 5.89 -8.22 -3.51
CA ILE A 51 6.07 -9.02 -4.74
C ILE A 51 5.55 -8.22 -5.94
N TYR A 52 4.37 -7.61 -5.83
CA TYR A 52 3.79 -6.81 -6.90
C TYR A 52 4.58 -5.52 -7.13
N ASP A 53 4.93 -4.77 -6.08
CA ASP A 53 5.74 -3.55 -6.21
C ASP A 53 7.10 -3.81 -6.89
N LEU A 54 7.78 -4.90 -6.51
CA LEU A 54 9.10 -5.19 -7.05
C LEU A 54 9.04 -5.76 -8.48
N TYR A 55 8.13 -6.71 -8.72
CA TYR A 55 8.17 -7.55 -9.93
C TYR A 55 7.13 -7.19 -11.00
N SER A 56 6.22 -6.24 -10.76
CA SER A 56 5.35 -5.71 -11.82
C SER A 56 6.03 -4.66 -12.72
N LYS A 57 7.25 -4.23 -12.38
CA LYS A 57 8.02 -3.23 -13.14
C LYS A 57 8.42 -3.79 -14.51
N SER A 58 7.76 -3.31 -15.56
CA SER A 58 7.98 -3.71 -16.95
C SER A 58 8.35 -2.50 -17.84
N LYS A 59 9.11 -2.76 -18.90
CA LYS A 59 9.33 -1.77 -19.98
C LYS A 59 8.06 -1.57 -20.82
N VAL A 60 7.20 -2.58 -20.88
CA VAL A 60 5.91 -2.51 -21.56
C VAL A 60 4.95 -1.71 -20.68
N ARG A 61 4.39 -0.64 -21.23
CA ARG A 61 3.39 0.20 -20.53
C ARG A 61 2.01 -0.41 -20.69
N ILE A 62 1.20 -0.28 -19.64
CA ILE A 62 -0.22 -0.61 -19.71
C ILE A 62 -0.98 0.44 -20.52
N ASN A 63 -2.11 0.07 -21.12
CA ASN A 63 -3.04 1.05 -21.66
C ASN A 63 -3.79 1.72 -20.50
N VAL A 64 -3.57 3.02 -20.31
CA VAL A 64 -4.15 3.78 -19.19
C VAL A 64 -5.67 3.94 -19.36
N GLU A 65 -6.14 4.18 -20.59
CA GLU A 65 -7.56 4.42 -20.89
C GLU A 65 -8.42 3.20 -20.57
N GLU A 66 -7.87 1.99 -20.75
CA GLU A 66 -8.55 0.74 -20.42
C GLU A 66 -8.72 0.52 -18.91
N VAL A 67 -7.73 0.90 -18.10
CA VAL A 67 -7.72 0.62 -16.66
C VAL A 67 -8.28 1.76 -15.82
N GLU A 68 -8.29 2.98 -16.35
CA GLU A 68 -8.72 4.18 -15.65
C GLU A 68 -10.12 4.09 -15.04
N PRO A 69 -11.17 3.61 -15.76
CA PRO A 69 -12.51 3.53 -15.18
C PRO A 69 -12.57 2.65 -13.93
N TYR A 70 -11.81 1.55 -13.92
CA TYR A 70 -11.70 0.66 -12.78
C TYR A 70 -11.05 1.37 -11.59
N TYR A 71 -9.90 2.01 -11.77
CA TYR A 71 -9.21 2.69 -10.67
C TYR A 71 -9.96 3.92 -10.16
N ILE A 72 -10.64 4.68 -11.02
CA ILE A 72 -11.54 5.76 -10.59
C ILE A 72 -12.67 5.22 -9.69
N SER A 73 -13.27 4.07 -10.03
CA SER A 73 -14.29 3.46 -9.19
C SER A 73 -13.77 3.12 -7.78
N LEU A 74 -12.51 2.68 -7.67
CA LEU A 74 -11.87 2.40 -6.38
C LEU A 74 -11.52 3.69 -5.62
N ILE A 75 -11.03 4.71 -6.32
CA ILE A 75 -10.74 6.02 -5.71
C ILE A 75 -12.01 6.59 -5.09
N ASN A 76 -13.12 6.60 -5.83
CA ASN A 76 -14.42 7.08 -5.35
C ASN A 76 -14.97 6.26 -4.19
N LYS A 77 -14.64 4.96 -4.11
CA LYS A 77 -15.04 4.09 -3.01
C LYS A 77 -14.25 4.38 -1.72
N TYR A 78 -12.95 4.63 -1.83
CA TYR A 78 -12.05 4.65 -0.67
C TYR A 78 -11.58 6.04 -0.22
N PHE A 79 -11.82 7.08 -1.02
CA PHE A 79 -11.36 8.43 -0.77
C PHE A 79 -12.46 9.47 -1.03
N PRO A 80 -12.43 10.61 -0.33
CA PRO A 80 -13.33 11.71 -0.63
C PRO A 80 -13.00 12.34 -2.01
N THR A 81 -14.00 12.96 -2.63
CA THR A 81 -13.89 13.57 -3.97
C THR A 81 -12.81 14.64 -4.09
N LYS A 82 -12.54 15.37 -2.99
CA LYS A 82 -11.47 16.37 -2.94
C LYS A 82 -10.51 16.05 -1.81
N LEU A 83 -9.24 15.92 -2.15
CA LEU A 83 -8.15 15.69 -1.21
C LEU A 83 -7.42 17.00 -0.91
N LYS A 84 -6.93 17.12 0.33
CA LYS A 84 -5.99 18.17 0.74
C LYS A 84 -4.60 17.53 0.82
N TRP A 85 -3.72 17.93 -0.07
CA TRP A 85 -2.35 17.42 -0.20
C TRP A 85 -1.39 18.23 0.65
#